data_AF-A0A5B7G2C2-F1
#
_entry.id   AF-A0A5B7G2C2-F1
#
_cell.length_a   1.000
_cell.length_b   1.000
_cell.length_c   1.000
_cell.angle_alpha   90.00
_cell.angle_beta   90.00
_cell.angle_gamma   90.00
#
_symmetry.space_group_name_H-M   'P 1'
#
loop_
_entity.id
_entity.type
_entity.pdbx_description
1 polymer ?
#
loop_
_entity_poly.entity_id
_entity_poly.type
_entity_poly.pdbx_seq_one_letter_code
_entity_poly.pdbx_strand_id
1 'polypeptide(L)'
;MEVMSDLEESKYQNAELRLSVYGKSVDEWDKLARWAVKHNVHSENVRWLVQVPRIYDIYKNNNIVENFGVLIDNLFRPLFEVTINPSSHPELHAFLHGGASGVLPLPVGGT
;
A
#
# COMPACT_ATOMS: atom_id res chain seq x y z
N MET A 1 -13.32 -14.31 -21.11
CA MET A 1 -12.87 -13.04 -20.51
C MET A 1 -11.34 -13.09 -20.54
N GLU A 2 -10.82 -12.78 -21.72
CA GLU A 2 -9.49 -13.11 -22.23
C GLU A 2 -8.50 -11.98 -21.89
N VAL A 3 -8.36 -11.67 -20.61
CA VAL A 3 -7.43 -10.60 -20.16
C VAL A 3 -6.54 -11.08 -19.01
N MET A 4 -6.89 -12.19 -18.36
CA MET A 4 -6.09 -12.75 -17.27
C MET A 4 -5.11 -13.83 -17.73
N SER A 5 -5.28 -14.40 -18.93
CA SER A 5 -4.39 -15.45 -19.46
C SER A 5 -3.19 -14.90 -20.24
N ASP A 6 -3.21 -13.63 -20.64
CA ASP A 6 -2.05 -12.94 -21.23
C ASP A 6 -1.07 -12.44 -20.14
N LEU A 7 -1.52 -12.42 -18.89
CA LEU A 7 -0.73 -11.97 -17.73
C LEU A 7 0.20 -13.06 -17.16
N GLU A 8 0.38 -14.18 -17.87
CA GLU A 8 1.35 -15.23 -17.53
C GLU A 8 2.61 -15.21 -18.42
N GLU A 9 2.67 -14.39 -19.48
CA GLU A 9 3.80 -14.43 -20.44
C GLU A 9 4.83 -13.30 -20.25
N SER A 10 4.63 -12.38 -19.29
CA SER A 10 5.51 -11.22 -19.08
C SER A 10 6.07 -11.08 -17.66
N LYS A 11 6.66 -12.16 -17.14
CA LYS A 11 7.57 -12.10 -15.96
C LYS A 11 8.87 -11.28 -16.18
N TYR A 12 9.03 -10.61 -17.35
CA TYR A 12 10.30 -10.10 -17.87
C TYR A 12 10.30 -8.65 -18.38
N GLN A 13 9.67 -7.72 -17.67
CA GLN A 13 10.01 -6.30 -17.78
C GLN A 13 10.09 -5.74 -16.37
N ASN A 14 11.18 -5.03 -16.02
CA ASN A 14 11.17 -4.17 -14.83
C ASN A 14 10.00 -3.20 -14.99
N ALA A 15 8.91 -3.43 -14.26
CA ALA A 15 7.72 -2.62 -14.34
C ALA A 15 7.70 -1.66 -13.15
N GLU A 16 7.87 -0.38 -13.41
CA GLU A 16 7.63 0.70 -12.44
C GLU A 16 6.13 1.00 -12.42
N LEU A 17 5.40 0.30 -11.56
CA LEU A 17 3.95 0.47 -11.44
C LEU A 17 3.63 1.63 -10.50
N ARG A 18 2.66 2.46 -10.89
CA ARG A 18 2.24 3.65 -10.14
C ARG A 18 0.89 3.42 -9.49
N LEU A 19 0.81 3.62 -8.18
CA LEU A 19 -0.44 3.58 -7.42
C LEU A 19 -0.74 4.98 -6.91
N SER A 20 -1.97 5.45 -7.13
CA SER A 20 -2.41 6.73 -6.60
C SER A 20 -3.04 6.55 -5.23
N VAL A 21 -2.55 7.30 -4.23
CA VAL A 21 -3.19 7.45 -2.93
C VAL A 21 -3.57 8.92 -2.76
N TYR A 22 -4.85 9.16 -2.56
CA TYR A 22 -5.49 10.46 -2.57
C TYR A 22 -5.59 11.08 -1.17
N GLY A 23 -5.54 10.28 -0.10
CA GLY A 23 -5.58 10.78 1.28
C GLY A 23 -6.96 11.29 1.70
N LYS A 24 -8.03 10.78 1.07
CA LYS A 24 -9.42 11.17 1.41
C LYS A 24 -9.88 10.57 2.74
N SER A 25 -9.35 9.41 3.08
CA SER A 25 -9.68 8.66 4.30
C SER A 25 -8.48 7.80 4.68
N VAL A 26 -8.31 7.59 5.98
CA VAL A 26 -7.25 6.76 6.56
C VAL A 26 -7.30 5.29 6.08
N ASP A 27 -8.49 4.77 5.77
CA ASP A 27 -8.73 3.40 5.32
C ASP A 27 -8.25 3.12 3.89
N GLU A 28 -7.83 4.16 3.15
CA GLU A 28 -7.41 4.03 1.76
C GLU A 28 -6.19 3.10 1.62
N TRP A 29 -5.26 3.18 2.57
CA TRP A 29 -4.11 2.29 2.65
C TRP A 29 -4.51 0.83 2.89
N ASP A 30 -5.44 0.56 3.80
CA ASP A 30 -5.91 -0.81 4.06
C ASP A 30 -6.67 -1.41 2.89
N LYS A 31 -7.44 -0.59 2.17
CA LYS A 31 -8.11 -1.02 0.93
C LYS A 31 -7.09 -1.35 -0.16
N LEU A 32 -6.07 -0.51 -0.33
CA LEU A 32 -4.99 -0.72 -1.29
C LEU A 32 -4.20 -1.98 -0.96
N ALA A 33 -3.82 -2.16 0.31
CA ALA A 33 -3.05 -3.30 0.77
C ALA A 33 -3.82 -4.61 0.60
N ARG A 34 -5.11 -4.66 0.94
CA ARG A 34 -5.96 -5.84 0.71
C ARG A 34 -6.07 -6.18 -0.77
N TRP A 35 -6.21 -5.17 -1.64
CA TRP A 35 -6.20 -5.39 -3.09
C TRP A 35 -4.86 -5.97 -3.56
N ALA A 36 -3.75 -5.39 -3.10
CA ALA A 36 -2.41 -5.83 -3.48
C ALA A 36 -2.10 -7.27 -3.05
N VAL A 37 -2.44 -7.63 -1.80
CA VAL A 37 -2.28 -9.00 -1.28
C VAL A 37 -3.19 -9.97 -2.04
N LYS A 38 -4.46 -9.61 -2.26
CA LYS A 38 -5.42 -10.47 -2.97
C LYS A 38 -5.00 -10.79 -4.41
N HIS A 39 -4.38 -9.84 -5.10
CA HIS A 39 -3.94 -9.99 -6.48
C HIS A 39 -2.49 -10.48 -6.62
N ASN A 40 -1.83 -10.83 -5.50
CA ASN A 40 -0.44 -11.26 -5.45
C ASN A 40 0.49 -10.38 -6.30
N VAL A 41 0.33 -9.06 -6.19
CA VAL A 41 1.06 -8.08 -7.02
C VAL A 41 2.53 -7.91 -6.60
N HIS A 42 3.00 -8.80 -5.72
CA HIS A 42 4.35 -8.86 -5.25
C HIS A 42 5.21 -9.70 -6.21
N SER A 43 6.25 -9.09 -6.76
CA SER A 43 7.25 -9.74 -7.60
C SER A 43 8.59 -9.05 -7.39
N GLU A 44 9.68 -9.81 -7.31
CA GLU A 44 11.04 -9.28 -7.08
C GLU A 44 11.47 -8.25 -8.14
N ASN A 45 10.80 -8.23 -9.29
CA ASN A 45 11.10 -7.35 -10.43
C ASN A 45 10.14 -6.14 -10.54
N VAL A 46 9.23 -5.96 -9.58
CA VAL A 46 8.21 -4.90 -9.62
C VAL A 46 8.45 -3.89 -8.51
N ARG A 47 8.64 -2.62 -8.90
CA ARG A 47 8.75 -1.50 -7.96
C ARG A 47 7.47 -0.67 -8.00
N TRP A 48 6.86 -0.48 -6.85
CA TRP A 48 5.65 0.33 -6.69
C TRP A 48 6.01 1.75 -6.30
N LEU A 49 5.61 2.72 -7.12
CA LEU A 49 5.70 4.14 -6.80
C LEU A 49 4.33 4.64 -6.35
N VAL A 50 4.26 5.14 -5.12
CA VAL A 50 3.05 5.77 -4.60
C VAL A 50 3.01 7.22 -5.03
N GLN A 51 1.94 7.61 -5.71
CA GLN A 51 1.71 8.95 -6.19
C GLN A 51 0.60 9.61 -5.38
N VAL A 52 0.87 10.81 -4.91
CA VAL A 52 -0.11 11.63 -4.19
C VAL A 52 -0.46 12.84 -5.06
N PRO A 53 -1.68 12.89 -5.64
CA PRO A 53 -2.07 14.01 -6.49
C PRO A 53 -2.30 15.28 -5.65
N ARG A 54 -1.81 16.42 -6.15
CA ARG A 54 -1.89 17.73 -5.50
C ARG A 54 -3.24 18.43 -5.72
N ILE A 55 -4.34 17.70 -5.54
CA ILE A 55 -5.70 18.18 -5.83
C ILE A 55 -6.47 18.60 -4.56
N TYR A 56 -5.76 19.14 -3.58
CA TYR A 56 -6.35 19.56 -2.30
C TYR A 56 -7.46 20.60 -2.46
N ASP A 57 -7.30 21.58 -3.37
CA ASP A 57 -8.33 22.61 -3.63
C ASP A 57 -9.68 22.00 -4.02
N ILE A 58 -9.67 20.92 -4.81
CA ILE A 58 -10.90 20.20 -5.18
C ILE A 58 -11.51 19.54 -3.95
N TYR A 59 -10.71 18.95 -3.07
CA TYR A 59 -11.21 18.27 -1.87
C TYR A 59 -11.75 19.24 -0.84
N LYS A 60 -11.10 20.40 -0.68
CA LYS A 60 -11.57 21.46 0.19
C LYS A 60 -12.89 22.03 -0.32
N ASN A 61 -13.00 22.31 -1.62
CA ASN A 61 -14.22 22.85 -2.23
C ASN A 61 -15.40 21.87 -2.19
N ASN A 62 -15.14 20.56 -2.25
CA ASN A 62 -16.17 19.53 -2.14
C ASN A 62 -16.42 19.07 -0.69
N ASN A 63 -15.81 19.72 0.32
CA ASN A 63 -15.90 19.34 1.74
C ASN A 63 -15.54 17.87 2.01
N ILE A 64 -14.62 17.31 1.23
CA ILE A 64 -14.13 15.93 1.39
C ILE A 64 -13.14 15.84 2.56
N VAL A 65 -12.32 16.87 2.74
CA VAL A 65 -11.38 17.01 3.87
C VAL A 65 -11.55 18.37 4.52
N GLU A 66 -11.49 18.41 5.84
CA GLU A 66 -11.70 19.65 6.60
C GLU A 66 -10.54 20.63 6.42
N ASN A 67 -9.30 20.14 6.47
CA ASN A 67 -8.10 20.96 6.36
C ASN A 67 -6.95 20.12 5.78
N PHE A 68 -5.85 20.79 5.42
CA PHE A 68 -4.68 20.11 4.84
C PHE A 68 -4.03 19.13 5.84
N GLY A 69 -4.09 19.42 7.14
CA GLY A 69 -3.60 18.53 8.18
C GLY A 69 -4.30 17.18 8.17
N VAL A 70 -5.61 17.14 7.99
CA VAL A 70 -6.38 15.88 7.84
C VAL A 70 -5.91 15.07 6.63
N LEU A 71 -5.61 15.73 5.51
CA LEU A 71 -5.09 15.05 4.33
C LEU A 71 -3.70 14.43 4.59
N ILE A 72 -2.81 15.17 5.26
CA ILE A 72 -1.49 14.66 5.65
C ILE A 72 -1.62 13.51 6.65
N ASP A 73 -2.51 13.62 7.63
CA ASP A 73 -2.76 12.58 8.61
C ASP A 73 -3.27 11.29 7.93
N ASN A 74 -4.27 11.39 7.06
CA ASN A 74 -4.78 10.26 6.27
C ASN A 74 -3.70 9.58 5.42
N LEU A 75 -2.71 10.34 4.92
CA LEU A 75 -1.64 9.81 4.08
C LEU A 75 -0.55 9.11 4.89
N PHE A 76 -0.11 9.69 6.00
CA PHE A 76 1.09 9.24 6.70
C PHE A 76 0.82 8.49 8.00
N ARG A 77 -0.31 8.72 8.68
CA ARG A 77 -0.63 8.05 9.94
C ARG A 77 -0.62 6.52 9.83
N PRO A 78 -1.27 5.89 8.83
CA PRO A 78 -1.23 4.42 8.68
C PRO A 78 0.18 3.89 8.43
N LEU A 79 1.01 4.64 7.70
CA LEU A 79 2.40 4.28 7.42
C LEU A 79 3.25 4.32 8.69
N PHE A 80 3.03 5.31 9.57
CA PHE A 80 3.70 5.36 10.85
C PHE A 80 3.19 4.28 11.81
N GLU A 81 1.87 4.07 11.91
CA GLU A 81 1.28 3.04 12.77
C GLU A 81 1.79 1.64 12.42
N VAL A 82 1.83 1.29 11.12
CA VAL A 82 2.34 -0.01 10.67
C VAL A 82 3.85 -0.16 10.86
N THR A 83 4.61 0.94 10.78
CA THR A 83 6.07 0.92 11.02
C THR A 83 6.38 0.69 12.51
N ILE A 84 5.57 1.26 13.41
CA ILE A 84 5.72 1.09 14.86
C ILE A 84 5.20 -0.28 15.30
N ASN A 85 4.03 -0.68 14.80
CA ASN A 85 3.38 -1.94 15.15
C ASN A 85 2.89 -2.65 13.88
N PRO A 86 3.58 -3.69 13.38
CA PRO A 86 3.20 -4.39 12.15
C PRO A 86 1.85 -5.12 12.25
N SER A 87 1.36 -5.41 13.48
CA SER A 87 0.06 -6.03 13.69
C SER A 87 -1.12 -5.05 13.59
N SER A 88 -0.88 -3.74 13.53
CA SER A 88 -1.93 -2.73 13.35
C SER A 88 -2.57 -2.79 11.96
N HIS A 89 -1.74 -3.00 10.93
CA HIS A 89 -2.15 -3.11 9.53
C HIS A 89 -1.40 -4.27 8.85
N PRO A 90 -1.78 -5.54 9.09
CA PRO A 90 -0.99 -6.69 8.66
C PRO A 90 -0.87 -6.80 7.13
N GLU A 91 -1.92 -6.50 6.37
CA GLU A 91 -1.84 -6.49 4.91
C GLU A 91 -0.96 -5.34 4.39
N LEU A 92 -1.02 -4.17 5.03
CA LEU A 92 -0.20 -3.02 4.66
C LEU A 92 1.28 -3.29 4.94
N HIS A 93 1.58 -3.94 6.07
CA HIS A 93 2.93 -4.37 6.39
C HIS A 93 3.50 -5.32 5.32
N ALA A 94 2.70 -6.32 4.93
CA ALA A 94 3.07 -7.27 3.88
C ALA A 94 3.24 -6.61 2.50
N PHE A 95 2.40 -5.61 2.19
CA PHE A 95 2.51 -4.82 0.96
C PHE A 95 3.79 -3.97 0.92
N LEU A 96 4.16 -3.31 2.03
CA LEU A 96 5.33 -2.43 2.10
C LEU A 96 6.67 -3.18 2.12
N HIS A 97 6.73 -4.37 2.71
CA HIS A 97 7.99 -5.14 2.84
C HIS A 97 8.31 -6.03 1.65
N GLY A 98 7.42 -6.10 0.66
CA GLY A 98 7.68 -6.92 -0.51
C GLY A 98 7.58 -8.42 -0.20
N GLY A 99 6.37 -8.87 0.15
CA GLY A 99 6.07 -10.28 0.26
C GLY A 99 6.49 -10.88 1.61
N ALA A 100 5.81 -11.97 1.97
CA ALA A 100 5.95 -12.69 3.23
C ALA A 100 7.29 -13.43 3.39
N SER A 101 8.42 -12.71 3.32
CA SER A 101 9.74 -13.24 3.62
C SER A 101 10.49 -12.23 4.47
N GLY A 102 10.20 -12.20 5.77
CA GLY A 102 10.89 -11.24 6.65
C GLY A 102 10.44 -11.13 8.09
N VAL A 103 9.46 -11.91 8.56
CA VAL A 103 9.20 -12.01 10.02
C VAL A 103 8.91 -13.47 10.38
N LEU A 104 9.92 -14.33 10.23
CA LEU A 104 10.00 -15.46 11.14
C LEU A 104 10.20 -14.86 12.54
N PRO A 105 9.33 -15.12 13.53
CA PRO A 105 9.67 -14.79 14.90
C PRO A 105 10.98 -15.48 15.22
N LEU A 106 11.98 -14.73 15.68
CA LEU A 106 13.20 -15.31 16.23
C LEU A 106 12.78 -16.37 17.26
N PRO A 107 13.33 -17.59 17.24
CA PRO A 107 13.01 -18.57 18.27
C PRO A 107 13.41 -17.96 19.60
N VAL A 108 12.40 -17.61 20.41
CA VAL A 108 12.58 -17.30 21.82
C VAL A 108 13.23 -18.52 22.46
N GLY A 109 14.37 -18.28 23.10
CA GLY A 109 15.27 -19.31 23.60
C GLY A 109 14.54 -20.42 24.34
N GLY A 110 14.76 -21.65 23.87
CA GLY A 110 14.55 -22.85 24.66
C GLY A 110 15.84 -23.17 25.43
N THR A 111 15.69 -23.25 26.74
CA THR A 111 16.59 -23.72 27.81
C THR A 111 17.72 -24.65 27.40
#